data_AF-A0A2D8LUI8-F1
#
_entry.id   AF-A0A2D8LUI8-F1
#
_cell.length_a   1.000
_cell.length_b   1.000
_cell.length_c   1.000
_cell.angle_alpha   90.00
_cell.angle_beta   90.00
_cell.angle_gamma   90.00
#
_symmetry.space_group_name_H-M   'P 1'
#
loop_
_entity.id
_entity.type
_entity.pdbx_description
1 polymer ?
#
loop_
_entity_poly.entity_id
_entity_poly.type
_entity_poly.pdbx_seq_one_letter_code
_entity_poly.pdbx_strand_id
1 'polypeptide(L)'
;MEQPDGLEESRVPADFAPHGEEQGKEGPKGTTSPDGKWTLQVGKQEIVLRPGEGGEGKVVGRAGNGWRFSPNRVLWSHDSQFYTVWKSEDRAGRQVTYVESSPDDQLQPKTFTRDYTKPGDELSVERPVIFPVAGEPIMVEESLCPNAFMFRRHRWREGGAHFVFEYIERGFGKHRLIEIDARKRRQRIVVREDSETFVFVFGKSYRWDLDDGKEILWLSERDGWNHLYLMDGESGKVKKQLTSGKWLVQGVEAVDEEKREALLR
;
A
#
# COMPACT_ATOMS: atom_id res chain seq x y z
N MET A 1 44.85 21.77 2.24
CA MET A 1 44.02 20.58 1.97
C MET A 1 43.01 21.07 0.95
N GLU A 2 43.36 20.99 -0.33
CA GLU A 2 42.50 21.46 -1.43
C GLU A 2 41.26 20.57 -1.49
N GLN A 3 40.08 21.20 -1.48
CA GLN A 3 38.83 20.51 -1.78
C GLN A 3 38.91 20.06 -3.24
N PRO A 4 38.62 18.78 -3.56
CA PRO A 4 38.65 18.32 -4.93
C PRO A 4 37.61 19.05 -5.77
N ASP A 5 38.09 19.55 -6.90
CA ASP A 5 37.45 20.43 -7.86
C ASP A 5 36.01 19.99 -8.24
N GLY A 6 35.04 20.90 -8.04
CA GLY A 6 33.76 20.88 -8.74
C GLY A 6 32.58 20.18 -8.06
N LEU A 7 32.70 19.76 -6.80
CA LEU A 7 31.52 19.34 -6.02
C LEU A 7 30.88 20.59 -5.43
N GLU A 8 29.71 20.98 -5.95
CA GLU A 8 28.83 21.93 -5.25
C GLU A 8 28.61 21.44 -3.81
N GLU A 9 28.50 22.37 -2.84
CA GLU A 9 28.18 22.00 -1.47
C GLU A 9 26.90 21.14 -1.46
N SER A 10 26.99 19.95 -0.86
CA SER A 10 25.86 19.04 -0.79
C SER A 10 24.73 19.69 0.02
N ARG A 11 23.54 19.76 -0.59
CA ARG A 11 22.33 20.23 0.08
C ARG A 11 22.07 19.42 1.35
N VAL A 12 21.69 20.11 2.42
CA VAL A 12 21.31 19.53 3.71
C VAL A 12 19.79 19.29 3.78
N PRO A 13 19.28 18.47 4.73
CA PRO A 13 17.83 18.23 4.84
C PRO A 13 16.97 19.50 4.87
N ALA A 14 17.48 20.60 5.45
CA ALA A 14 16.79 21.88 5.54
C ALA A 14 16.62 22.60 4.18
N ASP A 15 17.41 22.23 3.16
CA ASP A 15 17.32 22.79 1.82
C ASP A 15 16.23 22.13 0.98
N PHE A 16 15.66 21.03 1.46
CA PHE A 16 14.52 20.36 0.85
C PHE A 16 13.24 20.89 1.48
N ALA A 17 12.16 20.96 0.70
CA ALA A 17 10.85 21.32 1.24
C ALA A 17 10.51 20.38 2.42
N PRO A 18 9.88 20.90 3.51
CA PRO A 18 9.62 20.11 4.70
C PRO A 18 8.82 18.85 4.34
N HIS A 19 9.43 17.69 4.61
CA HIS A 19 8.81 16.38 4.40
C HIS A 19 7.65 16.20 5.38
N GLY A 20 6.42 16.35 4.89
CA GLY A 20 5.32 15.53 5.38
C GLY A 20 5.47 14.13 4.79
N GLU A 21 4.83 13.11 5.37
CA GLU A 21 4.66 11.79 4.73
C GLU A 21 3.81 11.89 3.44
N GLU A 22 4.17 12.74 2.48
CA GLU A 22 3.43 12.89 1.23
C GLU A 22 3.79 11.77 0.26
N GLN A 23 3.47 10.55 0.70
CA GLN A 23 2.84 9.60 -0.20
C GLN A 23 1.67 10.37 -0.83
N GLY A 24 1.84 10.81 -2.09
CA GLY A 24 0.83 11.65 -2.77
C GLY A 24 -0.59 11.17 -2.46
N LYS A 25 -1.49 12.12 -2.20
CA LYS A 25 -2.80 11.92 -1.54
C LYS A 25 -3.40 10.56 -1.90
N GLU A 26 -3.65 9.71 -0.89
CA GLU A 26 -4.23 8.37 -1.10
C GLU A 26 -5.50 8.43 -1.97
N GLY A 27 -6.21 9.56 -1.92
CA GLY A 27 -7.48 9.82 -2.57
C GLY A 27 -8.45 10.36 -1.51
N PRO A 28 -9.62 10.87 -1.92
CA PRO A 28 -10.61 11.35 -0.97
C PRO A 28 -11.14 10.21 -0.09
N LYS A 29 -10.95 10.33 1.23
CA LYS A 29 -11.38 9.33 2.22
C LYS A 29 -12.81 9.56 2.67
N GLY A 30 -13.48 8.48 3.04
CA GLY A 30 -14.80 8.51 3.64
C GLY A 30 -15.90 8.03 2.69
N THR A 31 -17.14 8.17 3.13
CA THR A 31 -18.29 7.55 2.47
C THR A 31 -18.98 8.44 1.44
N THR A 32 -18.65 9.73 1.37
CA THR A 32 -19.21 10.66 0.38
C THR A 32 -18.26 10.83 -0.79
N SER A 33 -18.77 10.81 -2.02
CA SER A 33 -17.96 11.05 -3.22
C SER A 33 -17.40 12.46 -3.25
N PRO A 34 -16.25 12.69 -3.92
CA PRO A 34 -15.64 14.01 -4.04
C PRO A 34 -16.57 15.09 -4.62
N ASP A 35 -17.44 14.72 -5.55
CA ASP A 35 -18.42 15.61 -6.15
C ASP A 35 -19.74 15.75 -5.35
N GLY A 36 -19.84 15.07 -4.21
CA GLY A 36 -21.02 15.07 -3.35
C GLY A 36 -22.25 14.35 -3.92
N LYS A 37 -22.17 13.76 -5.12
CA LYS A 37 -23.33 13.13 -5.77
C LYS A 37 -23.67 11.77 -5.21
N TRP A 38 -22.75 11.13 -4.48
CA TRP A 38 -22.92 9.79 -3.96
C TRP A 38 -22.54 9.68 -2.49
N THR A 39 -23.30 8.88 -1.76
CA THR A 39 -22.99 8.48 -0.38
C THR A 39 -23.07 6.97 -0.24
N LEU A 40 -22.08 6.39 0.44
CA LEU A 40 -21.97 4.97 0.74
C LEU A 40 -22.46 4.68 2.16
N GLN A 41 -23.24 3.61 2.30
CA GLN A 41 -23.43 2.92 3.57
C GLN A 41 -22.68 1.59 3.48
N VAL A 42 -21.55 1.51 4.18
CA VAL A 42 -20.68 0.31 4.18
C VAL A 42 -20.94 -0.48 5.46
N GLY A 43 -21.71 -1.55 5.37
CA GLY A 43 -21.88 -2.54 6.43
C GLY A 43 -20.85 -3.67 6.29
N LYS A 44 -20.81 -4.58 7.27
CA LYS A 44 -19.93 -5.77 7.19
C LYS A 44 -20.34 -6.73 6.07
N GLN A 45 -21.64 -6.82 5.76
CA GLN A 45 -22.19 -7.79 4.82
C GLN A 45 -22.65 -7.17 3.50
N GLU A 46 -22.96 -5.88 3.48
CA GLU A 46 -23.52 -5.21 2.32
C GLU A 46 -22.98 -3.79 2.19
N ILE A 47 -22.87 -3.35 0.94
CA ILE A 47 -22.58 -1.96 0.58
C ILE A 47 -23.78 -1.42 -0.18
N VAL A 48 -24.29 -0.28 0.25
CA VAL A 48 -25.38 0.44 -0.41
C VAL A 48 -24.87 1.79 -0.90
N LEU A 49 -25.06 2.07 -2.18
CA LEU A 49 -24.77 3.36 -2.82
C LEU A 49 -26.06 4.17 -2.94
N ARG A 50 -26.03 5.44 -2.55
CA ARG A 50 -27.17 6.37 -2.60
C ARG A 50 -26.81 7.67 -3.29
N PRO A 51 -27.78 8.36 -3.93
CA PRO A 51 -27.62 9.75 -4.31
C PRO A 51 -27.33 10.63 -3.09
N GLY A 52 -26.44 11.62 -3.23
CA GLY A 52 -26.02 12.50 -2.14
C GLY A 52 -27.10 13.46 -1.67
N GLU A 53 -28.00 13.88 -2.56
CA GLU A 53 -29.18 14.70 -2.24
C GLU A 53 -30.30 13.92 -1.53
N GLY A 54 -30.12 12.60 -1.34
CA GLY A 54 -31.13 11.69 -0.82
C GLY A 54 -31.87 10.95 -1.95
N GLY A 55 -32.44 9.80 -1.60
CA GLY A 55 -33.13 8.92 -2.56
C GLY A 55 -32.99 7.44 -2.22
N GLU A 56 -33.57 6.60 -3.08
CA GLU A 56 -33.46 5.14 -2.95
C GLU A 56 -32.02 4.67 -3.17
N GLY A 57 -31.57 3.74 -2.32
CA GLY A 57 -30.23 3.18 -2.40
C GLY A 57 -30.19 1.87 -3.17
N LYS A 58 -29.10 1.65 -3.89
CA LYS A 58 -28.82 0.39 -4.58
C LYS A 58 -27.79 -0.42 -3.80
N VAL A 59 -28.06 -1.70 -3.58
CA VAL A 59 -27.04 -2.63 -3.09
C VAL A 59 -26.04 -2.88 -4.22
N VAL A 60 -24.78 -2.54 -3.97
CA VAL A 60 -23.67 -2.58 -4.95
C VAL A 60 -22.62 -3.62 -4.59
N GLY A 61 -22.64 -4.12 -3.35
CA GLY A 61 -21.74 -5.17 -2.90
C GLY A 61 -22.41 -6.04 -1.84
N ARG A 62 -22.18 -7.35 -1.93
CA ARG A 62 -22.58 -8.34 -0.93
C ARG A 62 -21.37 -9.17 -0.57
N ALA A 63 -21.09 -9.29 0.73
CA ALA A 63 -20.02 -10.15 1.20
C ALA A 63 -20.43 -11.61 0.99
N GLY A 64 -19.48 -12.41 0.51
CA GLY A 64 -19.66 -13.86 0.40
C GLY A 64 -19.41 -14.55 1.74
N ASN A 65 -19.67 -15.86 1.78
CA ASN A 65 -19.39 -16.66 2.97
C ASN A 65 -17.89 -16.61 3.32
N GLY A 66 -17.58 -16.36 4.59
CA GLY A 66 -16.20 -16.38 5.11
C GLY A 66 -15.44 -15.05 5.00
N TRP A 67 -16.07 -13.97 4.54
CA TRP A 67 -15.46 -12.64 4.56
C TRP A 67 -16.47 -11.53 4.84
N ARG A 68 -15.95 -10.34 5.18
CA ARG A 68 -16.74 -9.13 5.46
C ARG A 68 -16.06 -7.90 4.87
N PHE A 69 -16.82 -6.85 4.61
CA PHE A 69 -16.26 -5.54 4.30
C PHE A 69 -15.72 -4.85 5.55
N SER A 70 -14.80 -3.92 5.35
CA SER A 70 -14.19 -3.07 6.37
C SER A 70 -14.73 -1.63 6.25
N PRO A 71 -15.74 -1.24 7.06
CA PRO A 71 -16.48 0.03 6.90
C PRO A 71 -15.63 1.30 6.93
N ASN A 72 -14.50 1.25 7.64
CA ASN A 72 -13.63 2.41 7.85
C ASN A 72 -12.52 2.56 6.80
N ARG A 73 -12.53 1.72 5.75
CA ARG A 73 -11.49 1.69 4.72
C ARG A 73 -12.11 1.97 3.35
N VAL A 74 -12.56 3.21 3.16
CA VAL A 74 -13.17 3.69 1.92
C VAL A 74 -12.33 4.81 1.32
N LEU A 75 -12.05 4.68 0.03
CA LEU A 75 -11.25 5.65 -0.72
C LEU A 75 -11.84 5.83 -2.13
N TRP A 76 -12.22 7.05 -2.46
CA TRP A 76 -12.78 7.40 -3.76
C TRP A 76 -11.70 7.71 -4.80
N SER A 77 -11.99 7.43 -6.06
CA SER A 77 -11.26 8.05 -7.17
C SER A 77 -11.58 9.54 -7.21
N HIS A 78 -10.61 10.35 -7.64
CA HIS A 78 -10.74 11.81 -7.68
C HIS A 78 -11.89 12.30 -8.59
N ASP A 79 -12.25 11.52 -9.61
CA ASP A 79 -13.34 11.81 -10.55
C ASP A 79 -14.72 11.28 -10.09
N SER A 80 -14.81 10.76 -8.87
CA SER A 80 -16.04 10.19 -8.29
C SER A 80 -16.63 9.00 -9.05
N GLN A 81 -15.91 8.39 -10.01
CA GLN A 81 -16.42 7.27 -10.81
C GLN A 81 -16.22 5.91 -10.15
N PHE A 82 -15.26 5.81 -9.24
CA PHE A 82 -14.90 4.57 -8.56
C PHE A 82 -14.63 4.82 -7.08
N TYR A 83 -14.72 3.76 -6.29
CA TYR A 83 -14.30 3.74 -4.91
C TYR A 83 -13.74 2.38 -4.55
N THR A 84 -12.86 2.34 -3.55
CA THR A 84 -12.37 1.09 -2.98
C THR A 84 -13.02 0.87 -1.63
N VAL A 85 -13.41 -0.38 -1.39
CA VAL A 85 -13.75 -0.89 -0.06
C VAL A 85 -12.92 -2.13 0.18
N TRP A 86 -12.37 -2.27 1.37
CA TRP A 86 -11.56 -3.43 1.72
C TRP A 86 -12.45 -4.57 2.22
N LYS A 87 -12.06 -5.80 1.88
CA LYS A 87 -12.63 -7.02 2.45
C LYS A 87 -11.63 -7.73 3.33
N SER A 88 -12.09 -8.32 4.43
CA SER A 88 -11.31 -9.19 5.32
C SER A 88 -11.90 -10.60 5.28
N GLU A 89 -11.07 -11.59 4.97
CA GLU A 89 -11.38 -12.99 5.24
C GLU A 89 -10.97 -13.28 6.69
N ASP A 90 -11.95 -13.41 7.58
CA ASP A 90 -11.66 -13.69 8.99
C ASP A 90 -11.23 -15.16 9.11
N ARG A 91 -9.95 -15.37 9.46
CA ARG A 91 -9.38 -16.70 9.74
C ARG A 91 -9.36 -16.93 11.24
N ALA A 92 -9.61 -18.18 11.64
CA ALA A 92 -9.56 -18.56 13.05
C ALA A 92 -8.14 -18.38 13.59
N GLY A 93 -8.01 -17.51 14.60
CA GLY A 93 -6.77 -17.37 15.35
C GLY A 93 -6.57 -18.54 16.31
N ARG A 94 -5.32 -18.75 16.73
CA ARG A 94 -5.02 -19.59 17.89
C ARG A 94 -5.09 -18.75 19.15
N GLN A 95 -5.55 -19.34 20.24
CA GLN A 95 -5.39 -18.78 21.57
C GLN A 95 -4.20 -19.44 22.25
N VAL A 96 -3.32 -18.63 22.82
CA VAL A 96 -2.20 -19.08 23.64
C VAL A 96 -2.48 -18.67 25.07
N THR A 97 -2.35 -19.62 25.99
CA THR A 97 -2.45 -19.39 27.43
C THR A 97 -1.12 -18.85 27.95
N TYR A 98 -1.19 -17.73 28.64
CA TYR A 98 -0.10 -17.10 29.37
C TYR A 98 -0.31 -17.27 30.87
N VAL A 99 0.80 -17.30 31.61
CA VAL A 99 0.81 -17.25 33.07
C VAL A 99 1.32 -15.87 33.47
N GLU A 100 0.48 -15.12 34.17
CA GLU A 100 0.87 -13.91 34.88
C GLU A 100 1.36 -14.32 36.27
N SER A 101 2.68 -14.30 36.46
CA SER A 101 3.32 -14.85 37.66
C SER A 101 3.08 -14.02 38.92
N SER A 102 2.91 -12.70 38.77
CA SER A 102 2.83 -11.74 39.87
C SER A 102 1.73 -10.70 39.58
N PRO A 103 0.45 -11.11 39.63
CA PRO A 103 -0.65 -10.19 39.35
C PRO A 103 -0.86 -9.20 40.51
N ASP A 104 -1.28 -7.97 40.17
CA ASP A 104 -1.44 -6.89 41.17
C ASP A 104 -2.59 -7.12 42.17
N ASP A 105 -3.53 -8.02 41.85
CA ASP A 105 -4.79 -8.23 42.58
C ASP A 105 -4.83 -9.51 43.44
N GLN A 106 -3.80 -10.37 43.39
CA GLN A 106 -3.74 -11.60 44.19
C GLN A 106 -2.33 -12.15 44.35
N LEU A 107 -2.12 -12.98 45.38
CA LEU A 107 -0.81 -13.58 45.67
C LEU A 107 -0.42 -14.77 44.78
N GLN A 108 -1.40 -15.44 44.17
CA GLN A 108 -1.17 -16.63 43.35
C GLN A 108 -1.11 -16.25 41.87
N PRO A 109 -0.30 -16.94 41.03
CA PRO A 109 -0.32 -16.72 39.58
C PRO A 109 -1.72 -16.90 38.99
N LYS A 110 -2.04 -16.14 37.95
CA LYS A 110 -3.27 -16.30 37.16
C LYS A 110 -2.96 -16.56 35.70
N THR A 111 -3.90 -17.17 34.99
CA THR A 111 -3.77 -17.39 33.55
C THR A 111 -4.66 -16.43 32.77
N PHE A 112 -4.17 -15.97 31.63
CA PHE A 112 -4.98 -15.27 30.63
C PHE A 112 -4.67 -15.82 29.24
N THR A 113 -5.59 -15.63 28.30
CA THR A 113 -5.42 -16.06 26.91
C THR A 113 -5.20 -14.85 26.02
N ARG A 114 -4.38 -15.03 24.97
CA ARG A 114 -4.19 -14.04 23.92
C ARG A 114 -4.31 -14.69 22.55
N ASP A 115 -4.99 -14.01 21.64
CA ASP A 115 -4.99 -14.39 20.22
C ASP A 115 -3.57 -14.21 19.67
N TYR A 116 -2.99 -15.29 19.14
CA TYR A 116 -1.63 -15.31 18.63
C TYR A 116 -1.50 -16.25 17.44
N THR A 117 -1.35 -15.68 16.25
CA THR A 117 -1.11 -16.45 15.02
C THR A 117 0.34 -16.92 14.98
N LYS A 118 0.56 -18.24 14.92
CA LYS A 118 1.93 -18.81 14.85
C LYS A 118 2.38 -18.97 13.40
N PRO A 119 3.69 -19.18 13.15
CA PRO A 119 4.17 -19.57 11.82
C PRO A 119 3.38 -20.76 11.27
N GLY A 120 2.96 -20.66 10.00
CA GLY A 120 2.15 -21.66 9.31
C GLY A 120 0.63 -21.47 9.37
N ASP A 121 0.10 -20.70 10.31
CA ASP A 121 -1.36 -20.52 10.47
C ASP A 121 -1.96 -19.62 9.40
N GLU A 122 -3.20 -19.82 8.98
CA GLU A 122 -3.84 -18.88 8.06
C GLU A 122 -3.89 -17.45 8.64
N LEU A 123 -3.70 -16.45 7.77
CA LEU A 123 -3.77 -15.03 8.16
C LEU A 123 -5.09 -14.44 7.70
N SER A 124 -5.70 -13.63 8.57
CA SER A 124 -6.74 -12.69 8.15
C SER A 124 -6.06 -11.55 7.40
N VAL A 125 -6.26 -11.48 6.09
CA VAL A 125 -5.64 -10.47 5.22
C VAL A 125 -6.73 -9.63 4.59
N GLU A 126 -6.62 -8.32 4.76
CA GLU A 126 -7.52 -7.40 4.08
C GLU A 126 -7.08 -7.18 2.64
N ARG A 127 -8.02 -7.23 1.70
CA ARG A 127 -7.80 -7.05 0.26
C ARG A 127 -8.69 -5.92 -0.28
N PRO A 128 -8.19 -5.03 -1.15
CA PRO A 128 -9.03 -4.01 -1.76
C PRO A 128 -10.00 -4.62 -2.78
N VAL A 129 -11.19 -4.06 -2.86
CA VAL A 129 -12.17 -4.31 -3.94
C VAL A 129 -12.53 -2.96 -4.52
N ILE A 130 -12.42 -2.82 -5.84
CA ILE A 130 -12.81 -1.59 -6.54
C ILE A 130 -14.26 -1.75 -6.98
N PHE A 131 -15.07 -0.73 -6.71
CA PHE A 131 -16.44 -0.63 -7.15
C PHE A 131 -16.57 0.57 -8.08
N PRO A 132 -17.11 0.40 -9.30
CA PRO A 132 -17.59 1.54 -10.07
C PRO A 132 -18.92 2.04 -9.47
N VAL A 133 -19.23 3.31 -9.68
CA VAL A 133 -20.58 3.86 -9.40
C VAL A 133 -21.65 3.10 -10.17
N ALA A 134 -21.32 2.66 -11.40
CA ALA A 134 -22.17 1.85 -12.23
C ALA A 134 -21.39 0.67 -12.84
N GLY A 135 -21.89 -0.55 -12.63
CA GLY A 135 -21.31 -1.79 -13.16
C GLY A 135 -20.87 -2.74 -12.06
N GLU A 136 -20.16 -3.79 -12.46
CA GLU A 136 -19.72 -4.86 -11.56
C GLU A 136 -18.41 -4.52 -10.84
N PRO A 137 -18.25 -4.97 -9.58
CA PRO A 137 -17.00 -4.83 -8.84
C PRO A 137 -15.80 -5.44 -9.59
N ILE A 138 -14.61 -4.93 -9.29
CA ILE A 138 -13.33 -5.42 -9.79
C ILE A 138 -12.55 -5.98 -8.60
N MET A 139 -12.35 -7.30 -8.61
CA MET A 139 -11.55 -8.02 -7.63
C MET A 139 -10.09 -8.01 -8.02
N VAL A 140 -9.17 -7.91 -7.05
CA VAL A 140 -7.75 -8.14 -7.30
C VAL A 140 -7.52 -9.55 -7.83
N GLU A 141 -6.73 -9.68 -8.89
CA GLU A 141 -6.34 -10.99 -9.45
C GLU A 141 -5.42 -11.74 -8.48
N GLU A 142 -5.85 -12.93 -8.04
CA GLU A 142 -5.07 -13.76 -7.09
C GLU A 142 -3.72 -14.19 -7.67
N SER A 143 -3.63 -14.35 -9.00
CA SER A 143 -2.37 -14.65 -9.71
C SER A 143 -1.31 -13.54 -9.57
N LEU A 144 -1.72 -12.29 -9.38
CA LEU A 144 -0.80 -11.17 -9.16
C LEU A 144 -0.33 -11.09 -7.70
N CYS A 145 -1.19 -11.54 -6.78
CA CYS A 145 -1.03 -11.38 -5.34
C CYS A 145 -1.20 -12.70 -4.55
N PRO A 146 -0.52 -13.81 -4.92
CA PRO A 146 -0.75 -15.11 -4.29
C PRO A 146 -0.30 -15.10 -2.82
N ASN A 147 -0.98 -15.80 -1.92
CA ASN A 147 -0.50 -15.99 -0.54
C ASN A 147 -0.08 -14.66 0.16
N ALA A 148 -0.94 -13.65 0.07
CA ALA A 148 -0.63 -12.31 0.57
C ALA A 148 -0.34 -12.31 2.08
N PHE A 149 0.66 -11.52 2.49
CA PHE A 149 0.83 -11.11 3.88
C PHE A 149 0.06 -9.83 4.14
N MET A 150 0.18 -8.87 3.22
CA MET A 150 -0.38 -7.53 3.40
C MET A 150 -0.46 -6.79 2.06
N PHE A 151 -1.41 -5.87 1.99
CA PHE A 151 -1.50 -4.83 0.98
C PHE A 151 -1.40 -3.47 1.69
N ARG A 152 -0.53 -2.56 1.21
CA ARG A 152 -0.28 -1.25 1.87
C ARG A 152 -0.02 -0.14 0.85
N ARG A 153 0.13 1.10 1.34
CA ARG A 153 0.53 2.28 0.54
C ARG A 153 -0.27 2.38 -0.77
N HIS A 154 -1.59 2.41 -0.59
CA HIS A 154 -2.56 2.31 -1.66
C HIS A 154 -3.12 3.70 -1.95
N ARG A 155 -3.36 3.99 -3.23
CA ARG A 155 -3.94 5.26 -3.64
C ARG A 155 -4.65 5.21 -4.97
N TRP A 156 -5.55 6.16 -5.20
CA TRP A 156 -5.98 6.54 -6.55
C TRP A 156 -4.99 7.53 -7.15
N ARG A 157 -4.65 7.31 -8.42
CA ARG A 157 -3.98 8.31 -9.27
C ARG A 157 -4.91 9.50 -9.49
N GLU A 158 -4.35 10.69 -9.71
CA GLU A 158 -5.10 11.95 -9.87
C GLU A 158 -6.10 11.88 -11.03
N GLY A 159 -5.76 11.16 -12.10
CA GLY A 159 -6.64 10.94 -13.25
C GLY A 159 -7.89 10.08 -12.96
N GLY A 160 -8.01 9.51 -11.75
CA GLY A 160 -9.18 8.79 -11.26
C GLY A 160 -9.41 7.38 -11.81
N ALA A 161 -8.67 6.96 -12.85
CA ALA A 161 -8.83 5.66 -13.48
C ALA A 161 -8.00 4.54 -12.84
N HIS A 162 -6.88 4.88 -12.19
CA HIS A 162 -5.87 3.92 -11.79
C HIS A 162 -5.78 3.86 -10.26
N PHE A 163 -5.95 2.67 -9.71
CA PHE A 163 -5.73 2.38 -8.30
C PHE A 163 -4.44 1.57 -8.14
N VAL A 164 -3.55 2.01 -7.27
CA VAL A 164 -2.25 1.37 -7.05
C VAL A 164 -2.07 0.98 -5.60
N PHE A 165 -1.31 -0.09 -5.34
CA PHE A 165 -0.99 -0.55 -3.99
C PHE A 165 0.29 -1.39 -3.99
N GLU A 166 0.98 -1.40 -2.86
CA GLU A 166 2.04 -2.37 -2.61
C GLU A 166 1.44 -3.69 -2.12
N TYR A 167 1.90 -4.80 -2.68
CA TYR A 167 1.62 -6.16 -2.25
C TYR A 167 2.90 -6.79 -1.67
N ILE A 168 2.75 -7.50 -0.56
CA ILE A 168 3.81 -8.26 0.10
C ILE A 168 3.35 -9.71 0.22
N GLU A 169 4.14 -10.63 -0.32
CA GLU A 169 3.91 -12.06 -0.18
C GLU A 169 4.22 -12.53 1.25
N ARG A 170 3.43 -13.46 1.76
CA ARG A 170 3.73 -14.15 3.00
C ARG A 170 4.97 -15.01 2.85
N GLY A 171 5.93 -14.82 3.76
CA GLY A 171 7.28 -15.35 3.63
C GLY A 171 8.25 -14.34 3.02
N PHE A 172 7.77 -13.15 2.63
CA PHE A 172 8.57 -12.01 2.19
C PHE A 172 9.41 -12.26 0.93
N GLY A 173 9.09 -13.26 0.11
CA GLY A 173 9.80 -13.52 -1.15
C GLY A 173 9.48 -12.51 -2.25
N LYS A 174 8.34 -11.81 -2.16
CA LYS A 174 7.91 -10.83 -3.17
C LYS A 174 7.42 -9.53 -2.53
N HIS A 175 7.86 -8.42 -3.11
CA HIS A 175 7.33 -7.07 -2.87
C HIS A 175 7.08 -6.40 -4.21
N ARG A 176 5.84 -6.03 -4.47
CA ARG A 176 5.43 -5.55 -5.80
C ARG A 176 4.57 -4.31 -5.68
N LEU A 177 4.72 -3.41 -6.65
CA LEU A 177 3.74 -2.37 -6.91
C LEU A 177 2.75 -2.89 -7.96
N ILE A 178 1.47 -2.95 -7.60
CA ILE A 178 0.39 -3.37 -8.48
C ILE A 178 -0.45 -2.15 -8.86
N GLU A 179 -0.93 -2.14 -10.11
CA GLU A 179 -1.86 -1.15 -10.62
C GLU A 179 -3.08 -1.84 -11.24
N ILE A 180 -4.26 -1.26 -10.97
CA ILE A 180 -5.53 -1.62 -11.59
C ILE A 180 -6.05 -0.41 -12.35
N ASP A 181 -6.16 -0.54 -13.67
CA ASP A 181 -6.94 0.38 -14.51
C ASP A 181 -8.42 -0.01 -14.40
N ALA A 182 -9.17 0.76 -13.62
CA ALA A 182 -10.58 0.48 -13.32
C ALA A 182 -11.48 0.69 -14.54
N ARG A 183 -11.13 1.60 -15.45
CA ARG A 183 -11.89 1.87 -16.68
C ARG A 183 -11.72 0.73 -17.69
N LYS A 184 -10.49 0.24 -17.87
CA LYS A 184 -10.18 -0.87 -18.79
C LYS A 184 -10.30 -2.24 -18.13
N ARG A 185 -10.54 -2.30 -16.82
CA ARG A 185 -10.59 -3.52 -16.01
C ARG A 185 -9.35 -4.41 -16.17
N ARG A 186 -8.17 -3.79 -16.25
CA ARG A 186 -6.88 -4.46 -16.46
C ARG A 186 -5.97 -4.27 -15.26
N GLN A 187 -5.29 -5.33 -14.84
CA GLN A 187 -4.35 -5.31 -13.72
C GLN A 187 -2.95 -5.63 -14.21
N ARG A 188 -1.93 -5.06 -13.56
CA ARG A 188 -0.53 -5.33 -13.89
C ARG A 188 0.40 -5.11 -12.70
N ILE A 189 1.56 -5.74 -12.76
CA ILE A 189 2.71 -5.42 -11.91
C ILE A 189 3.44 -4.24 -12.56
N VAL A 190 3.61 -3.14 -11.83
CA VAL A 190 4.39 -1.96 -12.26
C VAL A 190 5.85 -2.12 -11.85
N VAL A 191 6.11 -2.47 -10.59
CA VAL A 191 7.47 -2.73 -10.08
C VAL A 191 7.49 -4.09 -9.39
N ARG A 192 8.58 -4.85 -9.58
CA ARG A 192 8.76 -6.22 -9.09
C ARG A 192 10.07 -6.35 -8.34
N GLU A 193 10.00 -6.74 -7.07
CA GLU A 193 11.09 -7.35 -6.31
C GLU A 193 10.69 -8.78 -5.98
N ASP A 194 11.37 -9.74 -6.61
CA ASP A 194 11.22 -11.17 -6.34
C ASP A 194 12.60 -11.67 -5.89
N SER A 195 12.66 -12.39 -4.77
CA SER A 195 13.89 -12.92 -4.18
C SER A 195 13.74 -14.41 -3.87
N GLU A 196 14.82 -15.17 -4.08
CA GLU A 196 14.89 -16.59 -3.68
C GLU A 196 15.00 -16.76 -2.15
N THR A 197 15.38 -15.70 -1.43
CA THR A 197 15.53 -15.72 0.03
C THR A 197 14.42 -14.93 0.70
N PHE A 198 14.53 -13.60 0.73
CA PHE A 198 13.52 -12.67 1.20
C PHE A 198 13.79 -11.26 0.64
N VAL A 199 12.80 -10.39 0.74
CA VAL A 199 12.88 -8.95 0.49
C VAL A 199 12.72 -8.25 1.83
N PHE A 200 13.62 -7.33 2.20
CA PHE A 200 13.58 -6.66 3.50
C PHE A 200 12.59 -5.49 3.56
N VAL A 201 11.31 -5.78 3.33
CA VAL A 201 10.25 -4.79 3.09
C VAL A 201 9.98 -3.83 4.26
N PHE A 202 10.17 -4.27 5.50
CA PHE A 202 9.95 -3.42 6.68
C PHE A 202 11.20 -2.67 7.16
N GLY A 203 12.37 -3.02 6.64
CA GLY A 203 13.62 -2.35 6.99
C GLY A 203 14.00 -1.27 5.99
N LYS A 204 14.05 -1.61 4.71
CA LYS A 204 14.79 -0.83 3.70
C LYS A 204 14.05 -0.62 2.37
N SER A 205 12.76 -0.98 2.27
CA SER A 205 11.98 -0.63 1.07
C SER A 205 11.64 0.85 1.04
N TYR A 206 11.69 1.45 -0.14
CA TYR A 206 11.28 2.82 -0.39
C TYR A 206 10.57 2.91 -1.73
N ARG A 207 9.53 3.75 -1.77
CA ARG A 207 8.77 4.08 -2.98
C ARG A 207 8.44 5.56 -2.93
N TRP A 208 8.71 6.26 -4.03
CA TRP A 208 8.24 7.62 -4.27
C TRP A 208 7.74 7.73 -5.70
N ASP A 209 6.51 8.20 -5.88
CA ASP A 209 5.87 8.28 -7.19
C ASP A 209 5.96 9.72 -7.71
N LEU A 210 6.85 9.96 -8.68
CA LEU A 210 7.07 11.25 -9.34
C LEU A 210 6.01 11.47 -10.42
N ASP A 211 5.49 12.70 -10.53
CA ASP A 211 4.52 13.11 -11.57
C ASP A 211 3.36 12.09 -11.68
N ASP A 212 2.72 11.87 -10.54
CA ASP A 212 1.68 10.86 -10.31
C ASP A 212 2.06 9.43 -10.77
N GLY A 213 3.33 9.07 -10.61
CA GLY A 213 3.85 7.74 -10.89
C GLY A 213 4.17 7.48 -12.35
N LYS A 214 4.36 8.52 -13.17
CA LYS A 214 5.04 8.37 -14.47
C LYS A 214 6.48 7.89 -14.30
N GLU A 215 7.13 8.30 -13.22
CA GLU A 215 8.38 7.71 -12.75
C GLU A 215 8.26 7.31 -11.28
N ILE A 216 9.05 6.33 -10.86
CA ILE A 216 8.99 5.81 -9.50
C ILE A 216 10.42 5.66 -8.98
N LEU A 217 10.76 6.33 -7.88
CA LEU A 217 11.95 6.01 -7.11
C LEU A 217 11.67 4.74 -6.31
N TRP A 218 12.57 3.77 -6.41
CA TRP A 218 12.39 2.46 -5.80
C TRP A 218 13.73 1.92 -5.27
N LEU A 219 13.76 1.52 -4.01
CA LEU A 219 14.91 0.80 -3.44
C LEU A 219 14.80 -0.69 -3.77
N SER A 220 15.88 -1.25 -4.33
CA SER A 220 15.94 -2.64 -4.79
C SER A 220 17.31 -3.25 -4.51
N GLU A 221 17.31 -4.56 -4.24
CA GLU A 221 18.52 -5.37 -4.05
C GLU A 221 18.92 -6.16 -5.32
N ARG A 222 18.38 -5.78 -6.49
CA ARG A 222 18.54 -6.53 -7.75
C ARG A 222 19.98 -6.73 -8.23
N ASP A 223 20.91 -5.87 -7.81
CA ASP A 223 22.34 -6.01 -8.13
C ASP A 223 23.15 -6.63 -6.97
N GLY A 224 22.47 -7.09 -5.93
CA GLY A 224 23.05 -7.64 -4.70
C GLY A 224 23.22 -6.63 -3.57
N TRP A 225 22.99 -5.34 -3.82
CA TRP A 225 23.02 -4.28 -2.82
C TRP A 225 21.75 -3.44 -2.90
N ASN A 226 21.26 -2.94 -1.77
CA ASN A 226 20.08 -2.09 -1.77
C ASN A 226 20.42 -0.72 -2.36
N HIS A 227 20.06 -0.49 -3.62
CA HIS A 227 20.33 0.74 -4.35
C HIS A 227 19.04 1.43 -4.81
N LEU A 228 19.14 2.74 -5.06
CA LEU A 228 18.04 3.54 -5.55
C LEU A 228 17.95 3.48 -7.07
N TYR A 229 16.77 3.14 -7.57
CA TYR A 229 16.47 3.06 -9.00
C TYR A 229 15.35 4.03 -9.34
N LEU A 230 15.49 4.68 -10.49
CA LEU A 230 14.41 5.37 -11.17
C LEU A 230 13.75 4.39 -12.15
N MET A 231 12.50 4.05 -11.87
CA MET A 231 11.68 3.15 -12.67
C MET A 231 10.75 3.95 -13.57
N ASP A 232 10.46 3.39 -14.74
CA ASP A 232 9.45 3.89 -15.66
C ASP A 232 8.06 3.38 -15.23
N GLY A 233 7.13 4.27 -14.91
CA GLY A 233 5.82 3.89 -14.39
C GLY A 233 4.91 3.24 -15.42
N GLU A 234 5.12 3.51 -16.71
CA GLU A 234 4.31 2.92 -17.78
C GLU A 234 4.82 1.53 -18.18
N SER A 235 6.12 1.34 -18.38
CA SER A 235 6.68 0.07 -18.82
C SER A 235 7.13 -0.84 -17.66
N GLY A 236 7.32 -0.28 -16.46
CA GLY A 236 7.89 -0.98 -15.30
C GLY A 236 9.40 -1.26 -15.41
N LYS A 237 10.06 -0.74 -16.44
CA LYS A 237 11.50 -0.95 -16.66
C LYS A 237 12.34 0.03 -15.84
N VAL A 238 13.60 -0.33 -15.60
CA VAL A 238 14.58 0.61 -15.04
C VAL A 238 14.88 1.68 -16.08
N LYS A 239 14.64 2.96 -15.74
CA LYS A 239 15.13 4.10 -16.53
C LYS A 239 16.58 4.38 -16.19
N LYS A 240 16.92 4.38 -14.90
CA LYS A 240 18.28 4.68 -14.42
C LYS A 240 18.52 4.05 -13.05
N GLN A 241 19.69 3.45 -12.87
CA GLN A 241 20.23 3.14 -11.56
C GLN A 241 20.90 4.40 -11.01
N LEU A 242 20.39 4.95 -9.90
CA LEU A 242 20.84 6.23 -9.35
C LEU A 242 22.04 6.06 -8.41
N THR A 243 22.12 4.92 -7.72
CA THR A 243 23.25 4.56 -6.85
C THR A 243 23.80 3.18 -7.24
N SER A 244 25.10 2.98 -7.06
CA SER A 244 25.74 1.69 -7.35
C SER A 244 27.04 1.53 -6.56
N GLY A 245 27.48 0.28 -6.42
CA GLY A 245 28.71 -0.08 -5.71
C GLY A 245 28.49 -1.11 -4.63
N LYS A 246 29.58 -1.49 -3.94
CA LYS A 246 29.58 -2.51 -2.88
C LYS A 246 29.23 -1.93 -1.51
N TRP A 247 28.10 -1.24 -1.45
CA TRP A 247 27.56 -0.59 -0.26
C TRP A 247 26.04 -0.47 -0.41
N LEU A 248 25.31 -0.27 0.68
CA LEU A 248 23.85 -0.20 0.68
C LEU A 248 23.36 1.22 0.99
N VAL A 249 22.31 1.65 0.30
CA VAL A 249 21.50 2.82 0.68
C VAL A 249 20.63 2.44 1.88
N GLN A 250 20.73 3.19 2.97
CA GLN A 250 19.93 2.95 4.18
C GLN A 250 18.55 3.57 4.11
N GLY A 251 18.36 4.61 3.31
CA GLY A 251 17.08 5.26 3.07
C GLY A 251 17.20 6.50 2.20
N VAL A 252 16.05 7.02 1.80
CA VAL A 252 15.92 8.33 1.16
C VAL A 252 15.30 9.27 2.18
N GLU A 253 16.03 10.30 2.55
CA GLU A 253 15.61 11.32 3.52
C GLU A 253 14.78 12.40 2.84
N ALA A 254 15.17 12.82 1.63
CA ALA A 254 14.49 13.88 0.91
C ALA A 254 14.45 13.66 -0.61
N VAL A 255 13.42 14.20 -1.26
CA VAL A 255 13.28 14.23 -2.72
C VAL A 255 12.85 15.63 -3.13
N ASP A 256 13.59 16.23 -4.05
CA ASP A 256 13.25 17.48 -4.74
C ASP A 256 12.91 17.13 -6.19
N GLU A 257 11.61 17.12 -6.51
CA GLU A 257 11.14 16.72 -7.84
C GLU A 257 11.50 17.75 -8.92
N GLU A 258 11.51 19.04 -8.57
CA GLU A 258 11.81 20.14 -9.50
C GLU A 258 13.27 20.11 -9.94
N LYS A 259 14.19 19.95 -8.98
CA LYS A 259 15.63 19.83 -9.25
C LYS A 259 16.06 18.40 -9.61
N ARG A 260 15.17 17.42 -9.41
CA ARG A 260 15.42 15.98 -9.60
C ARG A 260 16.55 15.45 -8.75
N GLU A 261 16.57 15.84 -7.48
CA GLU A 261 17.59 15.47 -6.50
C GLU A 261 16.99 14.62 -5.38
N ALA A 262 17.79 13.70 -4.82
CA ALA A 262 17.40 12.91 -3.67
C ALA A 262 18.52 12.92 -2.63
N LEU A 263 18.17 13.17 -1.38
CA LEU A 263 19.08 13.07 -0.24
C LEU A 263 19.00 11.68 0.36
N LEU A 264 20.15 11.03 0.53
CA LEU A 264 20.25 9.64 1.00
C LEU A 264 20.90 9.58 2.38
N ARG A 265 20.56 8.53 3.12
CA ARG A 265 21.27 8.10 4.34
C ARG A 265 21.79 6.68 4.22
#